data_AF-A0A239K8J2-F1
#
_entry.id   AF-A0A239K8J2-F1
#
_cell.length_a   1.000
_cell.length_b   1.000
_cell.length_c   1.000
_cell.angle_alpha   90.00
_cell.angle_beta   90.00
_cell.angle_gamma   90.00
#
_symmetry.space_group_name_H-M   'P 1'
#
loop_
_entity.id
_entity.type
_entity.pdbx_description
1 polymer ?
#
loop_
_entity_poly.entity_id
_entity_poly.type
_entity_poly.pdbx_seq_one_letter_code
_entity_poly.pdbx_strand_id
1 'polypeptide(L)'
;MTDTAPALQTRPFGPMDALYCALRRSLPQILAVHVRDPEEYIRVTYRAAGPADIAWDDDAEQYRWSAGATGMLGSRAELDRVVAAVAEHLEAVLLGGPAESRPEHP
;
A
#
# COMPACT_ATOMS: atom_id res chain seq x y z
N MET A 1 -37.29 -3.67 -28.09
CA MET A 1 -36.73 -4.04 -26.77
C MET A 1 -35.22 -3.93 -26.93
N THR A 2 -34.64 -2.78 -26.62
CA THR A 2 -33.21 -2.53 -26.83
C THR A 2 -32.50 -2.85 -25.53
N ASP A 3 -31.83 -4.00 -25.51
CA ASP A 3 -30.94 -4.43 -24.44
C ASP A 3 -29.73 -3.49 -24.43
N THR A 4 -29.75 -2.49 -23.55
CA THR A 4 -28.59 -1.64 -23.30
C THR A 4 -27.65 -2.43 -22.41
N ALA A 5 -26.67 -3.09 -23.03
CA ALA A 5 -25.53 -3.64 -22.30
C ALA A 5 -24.93 -2.52 -21.41
N PRO A 6 -24.70 -2.77 -20.11
CA PRO A 6 -24.17 -1.74 -19.24
C PRO A 6 -22.80 -1.33 -19.78
N ALA A 7 -22.63 -0.04 -20.05
CA ALA A 7 -21.35 0.53 -20.38
C ALA A 7 -20.34 0.04 -19.33
N LEU A 8 -19.32 -0.70 -19.76
CA LEU A 8 -18.16 -1.03 -18.94
C LEU A 8 -17.56 0.29 -18.49
N GLN A 9 -17.98 0.78 -17.33
CA GLN A 9 -17.36 1.93 -16.69
C GLN A 9 -15.99 1.45 -16.24
N THR A 10 -14.97 1.69 -17.05
CA THR A 10 -13.57 1.56 -16.66
C THR A 10 -13.36 2.54 -15.51
N ARG A 11 -13.50 2.06 -14.26
CA ARG A 11 -13.13 2.87 -13.11
C ARG A 11 -11.65 3.22 -13.28
N PRO A 12 -11.28 4.51 -13.21
CA PRO A 12 -9.87 4.88 -13.22
C PRO A 12 -9.17 4.11 -12.09
N PHE A 13 -7.95 3.62 -12.35
CA PHE A 13 -7.09 2.98 -11.36
C PHE A 13 -7.12 3.77 -10.06
N GLY A 14 -7.57 3.14 -8.97
CA GLY A 14 -7.63 3.76 -7.66
C GLY A 14 -6.22 4.04 -7.10
N PRO A 15 -6.10 4.81 -6.02
CA PRO A 15 -4.81 5.01 -5.34
C PRO A 15 -4.16 3.67 -4.98
N MET A 16 -4.93 2.71 -4.48
CA MET A 16 -4.41 1.39 -4.10
C MET A 16 -3.88 0.59 -5.30
N ASP A 17 -4.57 0.59 -6.44
CA ASP A 17 -4.09 -0.07 -7.65
C ASP A 17 -2.82 0.63 -8.20
N ALA A 18 -2.77 1.96 -8.12
CA ALA A 18 -1.60 2.74 -8.56
C ALA A 18 -0.36 2.42 -7.70
N LEU A 19 -0.53 2.33 -6.38
CA LEU A 19 0.52 1.91 -5.47
C LEU A 19 0.96 0.47 -5.74
N TYR A 20 0.02 -0.47 -5.90
CA TYR A 20 0.32 -1.86 -6.23
C TYR A 20 1.20 -1.96 -7.49
N CYS A 21 0.80 -1.28 -8.57
CA CYS A 21 1.57 -1.24 -9.80
C CYS A 21 2.96 -0.62 -9.62
N ALA A 22 3.06 0.48 -8.85
CA ALA A 22 4.33 1.14 -8.58
C ALA A 22 5.29 0.23 -7.79
N LEU A 23 4.80 -0.46 -6.75
CA LEU A 23 5.58 -1.43 -5.98
C LEU A 23 6.02 -2.60 -6.86
N ARG A 24 5.13 -3.13 -7.71
CA ARG A 24 5.48 -4.25 -8.58
C ARG A 24 6.52 -3.88 -9.64
N ARG A 25 6.48 -2.63 -10.13
CA ARG A 25 7.43 -2.08 -11.10
C ARG A 25 8.80 -1.85 -10.48
N SER A 26 8.86 -1.27 -9.29
CA SER A 26 10.10 -0.75 -8.70
C SER A 26 10.75 -1.69 -7.67
N LEU A 27 9.96 -2.55 -7.02
CA LEU A 27 10.40 -3.46 -5.96
C LEU A 27 9.92 -4.90 -6.24
N PRO A 28 10.29 -5.52 -7.37
CA PRO A 28 9.76 -6.83 -7.75
C PRO A 28 10.10 -7.97 -6.76
N GLN A 29 11.06 -7.75 -5.85
CA GLN A 29 11.50 -8.66 -4.81
C GLN A 29 10.64 -8.64 -3.54
N ILE A 30 9.80 -7.63 -3.32
CA ILE A 30 8.90 -7.59 -2.17
C ILE A 30 7.60 -8.32 -2.53
N LEU A 31 7.00 -8.96 -1.54
CA LEU A 31 5.63 -9.46 -1.67
C LEU A 31 4.68 -8.29 -1.36
N ALA A 32 3.91 -7.86 -2.36
CA ALA A 32 2.84 -6.88 -2.20
C ALA A 32 1.50 -7.56 -2.47
N VAL A 33 0.55 -7.43 -1.56
CA VAL A 33 -0.80 -8.01 -1.65
C VAL A 33 -1.83 -6.92 -1.46
N HIS A 34 -2.76 -6.79 -2.41
CA HIS A 34 -3.90 -5.90 -2.31
C HIS A 34 -5.04 -6.60 -1.58
N VAL A 35 -5.36 -6.12 -0.39
CA VAL A 35 -6.46 -6.61 0.44
C VAL A 35 -7.62 -5.61 0.33
N ARG A 36 -8.87 -6.10 0.21
CA ARG A 36 -10.07 -5.28 -0.07
C ARG A 36 -11.21 -5.44 0.96
N ASP A 37 -11.02 -6.25 2.01
CA ASP A 37 -12.09 -6.60 2.97
C ASP A 37 -11.48 -6.80 4.38
N PRO A 38 -11.99 -6.15 5.45
CA PRO A 38 -13.07 -5.14 5.48
C PRO A 38 -12.63 -3.74 5.03
N GLU A 39 -11.34 -3.44 5.07
CA GLU A 39 -10.76 -2.17 4.64
C GLU A 39 -9.72 -2.41 3.53
N GLU A 40 -9.61 -1.46 2.60
CA GLU A 40 -8.69 -1.59 1.47
C GLU A 40 -7.26 -1.14 1.85
N TYR A 41 -6.29 -2.03 1.71
CA TYR A 41 -4.88 -1.75 1.99
C TYR A 41 -3.93 -2.61 1.15
N ILE A 42 -2.66 -2.21 1.09
CA ILE A 42 -1.58 -2.99 0.50
C ILE A 42 -0.70 -3.52 1.62
N ARG A 43 -0.64 -4.84 1.77
CA ARG A 43 0.29 -5.50 2.67
C ARG A 43 1.62 -5.73 1.96
N VAL A 44 2.71 -5.32 2.59
CA VAL A 44 4.07 -5.51 2.09
C VAL A 44 4.92 -6.32 3.06
N THR A 45 5.71 -7.25 2.51
CA THR A 45 6.75 -8.00 3.23
C THR A 45 7.99 -8.19 2.36
N TYR A 46 9.15 -8.25 3.01
CA TYR A 46 10.40 -8.61 2.36
C TYR A 46 11.24 -9.52 3.26
N ARG A 47 11.42 -10.79 2.87
CA ARG A 47 12.10 -11.81 3.70
C ARG A 47 11.47 -11.88 5.10
N ALA A 48 12.25 -11.57 6.15
CA ALA A 48 11.79 -11.52 7.54
C ALA A 48 11.28 -10.13 7.97
N ALA A 49 11.36 -9.12 7.09
CA ALA A 49 10.85 -7.78 7.37
C ALA A 49 9.36 -7.66 7.00
N GLY A 50 8.59 -7.08 7.93
CA GLY A 50 7.14 -6.92 7.84
C GLY A 50 6.35 -7.96 8.67
N PRO A 51 5.02 -8.05 8.49
CA PRO A 51 4.21 -7.26 7.55
C PRO A 51 4.05 -5.80 7.97
N ALA A 52 4.02 -4.92 6.96
CA ALA A 52 3.52 -3.55 7.09
C ALA A 52 2.33 -3.36 6.13
N ASP A 53 1.34 -2.58 6.56
CA ASP A 53 0.13 -2.32 5.80
C ASP A 53 0.07 -0.83 5.44
N ILE A 54 -0.30 -0.55 4.20
CA ILE A 54 -0.41 0.80 3.64
C ILE A 54 -1.85 1.01 3.22
N ALA A 55 -2.49 2.05 3.75
CA ALA A 55 -3.84 2.46 3.36
C ALA A 55 -3.81 3.81 2.64
N TRP A 56 -4.88 4.10 1.91
CA TRP A 56 -5.15 5.44 1.40
C TRP A 56 -6.00 6.21 2.41
N ASP A 57 -5.61 7.43 2.69
CA ASP A 57 -6.38 8.39 3.47
C ASP A 57 -7.10 9.32 2.48
N ASP A 58 -8.42 9.14 2.35
CA ASP A 58 -9.24 9.94 1.43
C ASP A 58 -9.35 11.41 1.86
N ASP A 59 -9.31 11.71 3.15
CA ASP A 59 -9.40 13.08 3.65
C ASP A 59 -8.10 13.85 3.41
N ALA A 60 -6.95 13.19 3.59
CA ALA A 60 -5.63 13.77 3.37
C ALA A 60 -5.10 13.62 1.93
N GLU A 61 -5.80 12.87 1.09
CA GLU A 61 -5.40 12.45 -0.27
C GLU A 61 -3.96 11.88 -0.32
N GLN A 62 -3.62 11.05 0.66
CA GLN A 62 -2.26 10.53 0.84
C GLN A 62 -2.25 9.07 1.28
N TYR A 63 -1.19 8.36 0.90
CA TYR A 63 -0.89 7.05 1.48
C TYR A 63 -0.39 7.22 2.90
N ARG A 64 -0.78 6.30 3.78
CA ARG A 64 -0.34 6.24 5.17
C ARG A 64 -0.03 4.82 5.57
N TRP A 65 0.85 4.67 6.54
CA TRP A 65 0.96 3.39 7.24
C TRP A 65 -0.32 3.13 8.05
N SER A 66 -0.88 1.93 7.92
CA SER A 66 -1.99 1.44 8.75
C SER A 66 -1.54 0.35 9.72
N ALA A 67 -0.42 -0.33 9.46
CA ALA A 67 0.23 -1.24 10.41
C ALA A 67 1.74 -1.37 10.13
N GLY A 68 2.54 -1.68 11.16
CA GLY A 68 3.99 -1.97 11.07
C GLY A 68 4.91 -0.74 11.05
N ALA A 69 4.37 0.44 10.74
CA ALA A 69 5.02 1.74 10.82
C ALA A 69 3.98 2.83 11.07
N THR A 70 4.44 4.06 11.27
CA THR A 70 3.58 5.23 11.53
C THR A 70 3.85 6.38 10.55
N GLY A 71 2.84 7.21 10.32
CA GLY A 71 2.96 8.44 9.52
C GLY A 71 2.49 8.34 8.07
N MET A 72 2.54 9.48 7.38
CA MET A 72 2.16 9.64 5.98
C MET A 72 3.34 9.34 5.05
N LEU A 73 3.04 8.67 3.94
CA LEU A 73 4.02 8.28 2.92
C LEU A 73 4.08 9.26 1.75
N GLY A 74 3.01 10.03 1.53
CA GLY A 74 2.90 11.00 0.46
C GLY A 74 1.69 10.75 -0.44
N SER A 75 1.49 11.63 -1.41
CA SER A 75 0.32 11.61 -2.30
C SER A 75 0.47 10.63 -3.47
N ARG A 76 -0.61 10.44 -4.23
CA ARG A 76 -0.58 9.70 -5.51
C ARG A 76 0.40 10.29 -6.53
N ALA A 77 0.63 11.60 -6.51
CA ALA A 77 1.59 12.25 -7.41
C ALA A 77 3.05 11.95 -7.05
N GLU A 78 3.30 11.48 -5.83
CA GLU A 78 4.63 11.22 -5.25
C GLU A 78 4.93 9.72 -5.14
N LEU A 79 4.34 8.88 -6.01
CA LEU A 79 4.46 7.42 -5.93
C LEU A 79 5.89 6.90 -5.83
N ASP A 80 6.85 7.52 -6.52
CA ASP A 80 8.25 7.10 -6.45
C ASP A 80 8.86 7.35 -5.05
N ARG A 81 8.47 8.46 -4.38
CA ARG A 81 8.82 8.73 -2.98
C ARG A 81 8.15 7.73 -2.03
N VAL A 82 6.86 7.46 -2.25
CA VAL A 82 6.09 6.49 -1.45
C VAL A 82 6.76 5.11 -1.51
N VAL A 83 7.12 4.66 -2.72
CA VAL A 83 7.82 3.39 -2.93
C VAL A 83 9.20 3.38 -2.26
N ALA A 84 9.96 4.48 -2.34
CA ALA A 84 11.25 4.59 -1.67
C ALA A 84 11.12 4.46 -0.14
N ALA A 85 10.15 5.14 0.47
CA ALA A 85 9.88 5.05 1.90
C ALA A 85 9.47 3.62 2.32
N VAL A 86 8.74 2.89 1.48
CA VAL A 86 8.43 1.47 1.73
C VAL A 86 9.69 0.60 1.71
N ALA A 87 10.59 0.82 0.75
CA ALA A 87 11.86 0.08 0.68
C ALA A 87 12.75 0.38 1.90
N GLU A 88 12.89 1.65 2.25
CA GLU A 88 13.66 2.11 3.42
C GLU A 88 13.13 1.48 4.72
N HIS A 89 11.81 1.45 4.91
CA HIS A 89 11.21 0.80 6.08
C HIS A 89 11.53 -0.70 6.13
N LEU A 90 11.31 -1.43 5.04
CA LEU A 90 11.55 -2.88 5.00
C LEU A 90 13.05 -3.22 5.16
N GLU A 91 13.93 -2.40 4.61
CA GLU A 91 15.38 -2.53 4.81
C GLU A 91 15.77 -2.26 6.27
N ALA A 92 15.25 -1.18 6.86
CA ALA A 92 15.50 -0.86 8.26
C ALA A 92 15.06 -2.01 9.19
N VAL A 93 13.87 -2.57 8.99
CA VAL A 93 13.38 -3.72 9.76
C VAL A 93 14.26 -4.96 9.54
N LEU A 94 14.69 -5.23 8.30
CA LEU A 94 15.59 -6.36 8.01
C LEU A 94 16.94 -6.24 8.73
N LEU A 95 17.44 -5.01 8.90
CA LEU A 95 18.69 -4.70 9.60
C LEU A 95 18.54 -4.63 11.14
N GLY A 96 17.36 -4.97 11.67
CA GLY A 96 17.08 -4.97 13.12
C GLY A 96 16.66 -3.61 13.66
N GLY A 97 16.25 -2.68 12.80
CA GLY A 97 15.57 -1.45 13.18
C GLY A 97 14.21 -1.72 13.85
N PRO A 98 13.60 -0.71 14.48
CA PRO A 98 12.33 -0.88 15.17
C PRO A 98 11.24 -1.33 14.20
N ALA A 99 10.72 -2.54 14.40
CA ALA A 99 9.40 -2.90 13.91
C ALA A 99 8.41 -2.21 14.85
N GLU A 100 7.90 -1.04 14.48
CA GLU A 100 6.94 -0.35 15.33
C GLU A 100 5.68 -1.23 15.50
N SER A 101 5.26 -1.37 16.76
CA SER A 101 4.41 -2.43 17.28
C SER A 101 3.09 -2.64 16.53
N ARG A 102 2.71 -3.93 16.42
CA ARG A 102 1.38 -4.39 16.02
C ARG A 102 0.32 -3.82 17.01
N PRO A 103 -0.73 -3.11 16.57
CA PRO A 103 -1.89 -2.91 17.44
C PRO A 103 -2.54 -4.29 17.63
N GLU A 104 -2.50 -4.78 18.86
CA GLU A 104 -3.24 -5.95 19.29
C GLU A 104 -4.69 -5.50 19.45
N HIS A 105 -5.56 -5.84 18.51
CA HIS A 105 -6.99 -5.69 18.73
C HIS A 105 -7.44 -6.78 19.73
N PRO A 106 -8.14 -6.43 20.83
CA PRO A 106 -8.76 -7.39 21.74
C PRO A 106 -9.88 -8.20 21.08
#